data_AF-A0A150IQA6-F1
#
_entry.id   AF-A0A150IQA6-F1
#
_cell.length_a   1.000
_cell.length_b   1.000
_cell.length_c   1.000
_cell.angle_alpha   90.00
_cell.angle_beta   90.00
_cell.angle_gamma   90.00
#
_symmetry.space_group_name_H-M   'P 1'
#
loop_
_entity.id
_entity.type
_entity.pdbx_description
1 polymer ?
#
loop_
_entity_poly.entity_id
_entity_poly.type
_entity_poly.pdbx_seq_one_letter_code
_entity_poly.pdbx_strand_id
1 'polypeptide(L)'
;MPQYWVKVKDQKSYRLDFAIFINDKKYDIEVDGAMAHKNMEDYDTLRDIHMRMEGWSVRRFTANDVNNNLEKVVEEIKRLC
;
A
#
# COMPACT_ATOMS: atom_id res chain seq x y z
N MET A 1 11.52 -0.26 -0.44
CA MET A 1 11.85 0.98 0.31
C MET A 1 10.83 1.14 1.42
N PRO A 2 11.20 1.01 2.70
CA PRO A 2 10.28 1.26 3.81
C PRO A 2 10.00 2.77 3.97
N GLN A 3 8.81 3.12 4.47
CA GLN A 3 8.39 4.48 4.84
C GLN A 3 8.65 5.52 3.73
N TYR A 4 8.11 5.24 2.54
CA TYR A 4 8.42 5.98 1.31
C TYR A 4 7.43 7.12 1.07
N TRP A 5 7.92 8.32 0.75
CA TRP A 5 7.07 9.45 0.41
C TRP A 5 6.85 9.57 -1.09
N VAL A 6 5.60 9.60 -1.51
CA VAL A 6 5.20 9.85 -2.90
C VAL A 6 4.40 11.15 -2.99
N LYS A 7 4.74 11.98 -3.98
CA LYS A 7 3.94 13.12 -4.38
C LYS A 7 3.08 12.70 -5.56
N VAL A 8 1.76 12.73 -5.39
CA VAL A 8 0.82 12.57 -6.49
C VAL A 8 0.61 13.94 -7.14
N LYS A 9 0.56 14.00 -8.47
CA LYS A 9 0.60 15.25 -9.22
C LYS A 9 -0.57 16.17 -8.81
N ASP A 10 -0.25 17.44 -8.51
CA ASP A 10 -1.21 18.47 -8.07
C ASP A 10 -2.04 18.10 -6.82
N GLN A 11 -1.55 17.17 -6.00
CA GLN A 11 -2.24 16.63 -4.82
C GLN A 11 -1.37 16.54 -3.55
N LYS A 12 -1.96 15.96 -2.50
CA LYS A 12 -1.31 15.60 -1.23
C LYS A 12 -0.13 14.65 -1.44
N SER A 13 0.81 14.71 -0.49
CA SER A 13 1.87 13.70 -0.37
C SER A 13 1.36 12.53 0.47
N TYR A 14 1.62 11.30 0.03
CA TYR A 14 1.32 10.09 0.78
C TYR A 14 2.61 9.46 1.30
N ARG A 15 2.55 8.91 2.52
CA ARG A 15 3.61 8.09 3.07
C ARG A 15 3.16 6.63 2.99
N LEU A 16 3.95 5.84 2.27
CA LEU A 16 3.72 4.42 2.05
C LEU A 16 4.50 3.62 3.08
N ASP A 17 3.95 2.52 3.59
CA ASP A 17 4.70 1.64 4.48
C ASP A 17 5.87 0.99 3.75
N PHE A 18 5.63 0.46 2.55
CA PHE A 18 6.67 -0.02 1.67
C PHE A 18 6.37 0.28 0.20
N ALA A 19 7.33 0.93 -0.47
CA ALA A 19 7.34 1.06 -1.92
C ALA A 19 8.27 0.02 -2.56
N ILE A 20 7.78 -0.69 -3.57
CA ILE A 20 8.56 -1.64 -4.37
C ILE A 20 8.58 -1.18 -5.82
N PHE A 21 9.76 -1.17 -6.43
CA PHE A 21 9.99 -0.74 -7.81
C PHE A 21 10.67 -1.87 -8.58
N ILE A 22 9.96 -2.46 -9.56
CA ILE A 22 10.44 -3.61 -10.33
C ILE A 22 9.95 -3.47 -11.77
N ASN A 23 10.86 -3.58 -12.75
CA ASN A 23 10.53 -3.56 -14.18
C ASN A 23 9.59 -2.40 -14.56
N ASP A 24 9.94 -1.19 -14.14
CA ASP A 24 9.15 0.05 -14.32
C ASP A 24 7.75 0.07 -13.68
N LYS A 25 7.39 -0.97 -12.92
CA LYS A 25 6.16 -1.02 -12.11
C LYS A 25 6.42 -0.54 -10.70
N LYS A 26 5.39 0.07 -10.12
CA LYS A 26 5.38 0.63 -8.77
C LYS A 26 4.34 -0.09 -7.95
N TYR A 27 4.73 -0.64 -6.80
CA TYR A 27 3.83 -1.30 -5.86
C TYR A 27 3.86 -0.59 -4.52
N ASP A 28 2.67 -0.36 -3.99
CA ASP A 28 2.42 0.18 -2.66
C ASP A 28 1.96 -0.97 -1.77
N ILE A 29 2.77 -1.33 -0.77
CA ILE A 29 2.46 -2.39 0.20
C ILE A 29 2.22 -1.73 1.56
N GLU A 30 1.01 -1.89 2.07
CA GLU A 30 0.53 -1.28 3.31
C GLU A 30 0.20 -2.35 4.35
N VAL A 31 0.50 -2.07 5.62
CA VAL A 31 0.13 -2.94 6.75
C VAL A 31 -0.93 -2.23 7.59
N ASP A 32 -2.19 -2.51 7.27
CA ASP A 32 -3.34 -1.90 7.93
C ASP A 32 -3.58 -2.49 9.32
N GLY A 33 -3.42 -1.64 10.34
CA GLY A 33 -3.90 -1.93 11.69
C GLY A 33 -5.43 -1.92 11.70
N ALA A 34 -6.06 -3.04 12.06
CA ALA A 34 -7.50 -3.29 11.99
C ALA A 34 -8.42 -2.30 12.77
N MET A 35 -7.91 -1.24 13.38
CA MET A 35 -8.67 -0.35 14.26
C MET A 35 -9.03 1.04 13.71
N ALA A 36 -8.53 1.47 12.54
CA ALA A 36 -8.69 2.87 12.10
C ALA A 36 -9.83 3.14 11.09
N HIS A 37 -10.49 2.11 10.54
CA HIS A 37 -11.28 2.28 9.31
C HIS A 37 -12.78 2.58 9.47
N LYS A 38 -13.30 2.81 10.68
CA LYS A 38 -14.76 3.05 10.83
C LYS A 38 -15.26 4.41 10.32
N ASN A 39 -14.38 5.39 10.08
CA ASN A 39 -14.73 6.74 9.61
C ASN A 39 -13.77 7.27 8.51
N MET A 40 -12.86 6.45 7.98
CA MET A 40 -11.82 6.86 7.01
C MET A 40 -11.95 6.21 5.63
N GLU A 41 -13.02 5.43 5.38
CA GLU A 41 -13.23 4.71 4.12
C GLU A 41 -13.17 5.64 2.89
N ASP A 42 -13.73 6.85 2.98
CA ASP A 42 -13.70 7.83 1.89
C ASP A 42 -12.28 8.34 1.59
N TYR A 43 -11.47 8.58 2.64
CA TYR A 43 -10.10 9.06 2.48
C TYR A 43 -9.21 7.99 1.87
N ASP A 44 -9.37 6.76 2.31
CA ASP A 44 -8.61 5.61 1.81
C ASP A 44 -9.01 5.25 0.38
N THR A 45 -10.29 5.36 0.04
CA THR A 45 -10.77 5.20 -1.33
C THR A 45 -10.16 6.25 -2.26
N LEU A 46 -10.16 7.52 -1.85
CA LEU A 46 -9.55 8.59 -2.64
C LEU A 46 -8.03 8.41 -2.79
N ARG A 47 -7.32 8.03 -1.71
CA ARG A 47 -5.89 7.71 -1.76
C ARG A 47 -5.61 6.60 -2.77
N ASP A 48 -6.35 5.49 -2.69
CA ASP A 48 -6.17 4.36 -3.60
C ASP A 48 -6.42 4.75 -5.06
N ILE A 49 -7.44 5.58 -5.33
CA ILE A 49 -7.71 6.12 -6.67
C ILE A 49 -6.51 6.94 -7.16
N HIS A 50 -6.00 7.86 -6.35
CA HIS A 50 -4.86 8.71 -6.71
C HIS A 50 -3.60 7.89 -6.99
N MET A 51 -3.30 6.91 -6.14
CA MET A 51 -2.17 6.01 -6.31
C MET A 51 -2.29 5.21 -7.62
N ARG A 52 -3.47 4.67 -7.92
CA ARG A 52 -3.73 3.93 -9.17
C ARG A 52 -3.62 4.81 -10.40
N MET A 53 -4.11 6.05 -10.35
CA MET A 53 -3.96 7.03 -11.44
C MET A 53 -2.49 7.32 -11.75
N GLU A 54 -1.61 7.29 -10.74
CA GLU A 54 -0.16 7.44 -10.87
C GLU A 54 0.57 6.14 -11.24
N GLY A 55 -0.18 5.07 -11.56
CA GLY A 55 0.35 3.78 -11.98
C GLY A 55 0.86 2.89 -10.84
N TRP A 56 0.45 3.14 -9.59
CA TRP A 56 0.76 2.26 -8.47
C TRP A 56 -0.23 1.10 -8.35
N SER A 57 0.32 -0.09 -8.09
CA SER A 57 -0.46 -1.25 -7.65
C SER A 57 -0.48 -1.33 -6.13
N VAL A 58 -1.64 -1.11 -5.53
CA VAL A 58 -1.80 -1.07 -4.07
C VAL A 58 -2.19 -2.45 -3.53
N ARG A 59 -1.51 -2.91 -2.47
CA ARG A 59 -1.82 -4.12 -1.69
C ARG A 59 -1.77 -3.82 -0.20
N ARG A 60 -2.84 -4.15 0.50
CA ARG A 60 -3.00 -3.96 1.94
C ARG A 60 -3.07 -5.32 2.62
N PHE A 61 -2.27 -5.49 3.66
CA PHE A 61 -2.30 -6.65 4.55
C PHE A 61 -2.77 -6.20 5.93
N THR A 62 -3.64 -6.98 6.57
CA THR A 62 -4.04 -6.63 7.93
C THR A 62 -2.92 -6.95 8.91
N ALA A 63 -2.90 -6.28 10.06
CA ALA A 63 -2.00 -6.66 11.16
C ALA A 63 -2.16 -8.14 11.55
N ASN A 64 -3.37 -8.71 11.42
CA ASN A 64 -3.61 -10.13 11.66
C ASN A 64 -2.92 -11.02 10.63
N ASP A 65 -2.93 -10.63 9.34
CA ASP A 65 -2.24 -11.38 8.29
C ASP A 65 -0.74 -11.40 8.53
N VAL A 66 -0.16 -10.25 8.89
CA VAL A 66 1.28 -10.13 9.15
C VAL A 66 1.68 -10.89 10.41
N ASN A 67 0.90 -10.80 11.49
CA ASN A 67 1.23 -11.45 12.77
C ASN A 67 1.05 -12.97 12.73
N ASN A 68 0.03 -13.47 12.03
CA ASN A 68 -0.33 -14.89 12.05
C ASN A 68 0.07 -15.66 10.78
N ASN A 69 0.31 -14.97 9.66
CA ASN A 69 0.55 -15.59 8.36
C ASN A 69 1.67 -14.90 7.57
N LEU A 70 2.75 -14.48 8.23
CA LEU A 70 3.84 -13.72 7.63
C LEU A 70 4.42 -14.38 6.36
N GLU A 71 4.63 -15.70 6.38
CA GLU A 71 5.16 -16.44 5.23
C GLU A 71 4.26 -16.28 3.99
N LYS A 72 2.94 -16.40 4.18
CA LYS A 72 1.96 -16.20 3.11
C LYS A 72 1.98 -14.78 2.57
N VAL A 73 2.07 -13.77 3.45
CA VAL A 73 2.21 -12.37 3.05
C VAL A 73 3.44 -12.18 2.15
N VAL A 74 4.59 -12.72 2.56
CA VAL A 74 5.83 -12.64 1.79
C VAL A 74 5.71 -13.38 0.46
N GLU A 75 5.08 -14.56 0.42
CA GLU A 75 4.83 -15.28 -0.83
C GLU A 75 3.93 -14.50 -1.79
N GLU A 76 2.87 -13.86 -1.29
CA GLU A 76 2.00 -13.02 -2.10
C GLU A 76 2.76 -11.83 -2.67
N ILE A 77 3.60 -11.16 -1.88
CA ILE A 77 4.46 -10.07 -2.36
C ILE A 77 5.38 -10.57 -3.47
N LYS A 78 6.03 -11.73 -3.29
CA LYS A 78 6.91 -12.33 -4.30
C LYS A 78 6.20 -12.64 -5.62
N ARG A 79 4.89 -12.92 -5.61
CA ARG A 79 4.11 -13.18 -6.83
C ARG A 79 3.73 -11.90 -7.60
N LEU A 80 3.80 -10.74 -6.96
CA LEU A 80 3.55 -9.44 -7.61
C LEU A 80 4.76 -8.96 -8.42
N CYS A 81 5.95 -9.42 -8.01
CA CYS A 81 7.28 -9.07 -8.49
C CYS A 81 7.79 -10.07 -9.52
#